data_AF-A0A173TCV2-F1
#
_entry.id   AF-A0A173TCV2-F1
#
_cell.length_a   1.000
_cell.length_b   1.000
_cell.length_c   1.000
_cell.angle_alpha   90.00
_cell.angle_beta   90.00
_cell.angle_gamma   90.00
#
_symmetry.space_group_name_H-M   'P 1'
#
loop_
_entity.id
_entity.type
_entity.pdbx_description
1 polymer ?
#
loop_
_entity_poly.entity_id
_entity_poly.type
_entity_poly.pdbx_seq_one_letter_code
_entity_poly.pdbx_strand_id
1 'polypeptide(L)'
;MDFKKVADIVTRINAGHNIHQHLDLIAGLPYEDLESFKQSFQDVYEVRPEQLQLGFLKVLKGSYMEKQKENYGLVYKDTPPYEVLYTKWLPYEDVLVLKKVEEMVEVYYNSSQFSNTLRLLEKEFDTAFALYDTLARFYEEKGYDKVSHSRIARFEILYEFIQTITAEENLVLYKELLTYDLYLRENVKKRPDFAGDYTLQKDELRYINEEILLKDERLAYFGQKNMRKFSHMEQFDHAVNEDFKETKTILLFDYQNRDPLTNQATVYPITMNLIKNQ
;
A
#
# COMPACT_ATOMS: atom_id res chain seq x y z
N MET A 1 13.29 24.43 6.23
CA MET A 1 12.59 24.25 4.93
C MET A 1 11.17 24.75 5.10
N ASP A 2 10.57 25.39 4.11
CA ASP A 2 9.15 25.73 4.16
C ASP A 2 8.33 24.53 3.66
N PHE A 3 7.85 23.70 4.59
CA PHE A 3 7.12 22.47 4.25
C PHE A 3 5.82 22.76 3.50
N LYS A 4 5.12 23.85 3.85
CA LYS A 4 3.88 24.26 3.17
C LYS A 4 4.11 24.45 1.68
N LYS A 5 5.22 25.11 1.31
CA LYS A 5 5.59 25.29 -0.10
C LYS A 5 5.85 23.95 -0.81
N VAL A 6 6.49 22.98 -0.13
CA VAL A 6 6.71 21.64 -0.70
C VAL A 6 5.39 20.92 -0.88
N ALA A 7 4.53 20.90 0.14
CA ALA A 7 3.20 20.32 0.10
C ALA A 7 2.36 20.89 -1.05
N ASP A 8 2.29 22.22 -1.20
CA ASP A 8 1.54 22.87 -2.28
C ASP A 8 2.03 22.44 -3.68
N ILE A 9 3.35 22.27 -3.85
CA ILE A 9 3.94 21.81 -5.13
C ILE A 9 3.60 20.34 -5.38
N VAL A 10 3.78 19.49 -4.37
CA VAL A 10 3.55 18.04 -4.45
C VAL A 10 2.08 17.76 -4.75
N THR A 11 1.16 18.38 -4.01
CA THR A 11 -0.28 18.22 -4.23
C THR A 11 -0.69 18.67 -5.63
N ARG A 12 -0.12 19.78 -6.13
CA ARG A 12 -0.41 20.27 -7.49
C ARG A 12 0.08 19.31 -8.57
N ILE A 13 1.26 18.71 -8.39
CA ILE A 13 1.80 17.71 -9.33
C ILE A 13 0.97 16.42 -9.26
N ASN A 14 0.62 15.98 -8.04
CA ASN A 14 -0.16 14.75 -7.81
C ASN A 14 -1.54 14.82 -8.49
N ALA A 15 -2.20 15.98 -8.47
CA ALA A 15 -3.48 16.20 -9.13
C ALA A 15 -3.46 15.97 -10.66
N GLY A 16 -2.28 15.90 -11.28
CA GLY A 16 -2.12 15.54 -12.69
C GLY A 16 -2.19 14.04 -12.97
N HIS A 17 -2.05 13.18 -11.96
CA HIS A 17 -2.08 11.71 -12.05
C HIS A 17 -1.22 11.13 -13.19
N ASN A 18 -0.05 11.72 -13.42
CA ASN A 18 0.81 11.39 -14.56
C ASN A 18 2.31 11.41 -14.26
N ILE A 19 2.72 11.80 -13.05
CA ILE A 19 4.12 11.84 -12.61
C ILE A 19 4.21 11.10 -11.30
N HIS A 20 5.07 10.08 -11.25
CA HIS A 20 5.38 9.36 -10.03
C HIS A 20 6.32 10.21 -9.16
N GLN A 21 5.84 10.61 -7.98
CA GLN A 21 6.59 11.44 -7.04
C GLN A 21 7.25 10.60 -5.96
N HIS A 22 8.46 11.00 -5.61
CA HIS A 22 9.24 10.38 -4.57
C HIS A 22 9.64 11.44 -3.56
N LEU A 23 9.21 11.27 -2.31
CA LEU A 23 9.53 12.20 -1.22
C LEU A 23 10.49 11.49 -0.25
N ASP A 24 11.68 12.06 -0.13
CA ASP A 24 12.70 11.60 0.82
C ASP A 24 12.52 12.31 2.18
N LEU A 25 12.38 11.52 3.24
CA LEU A 25 12.40 11.94 4.63
C LEU A 25 13.63 11.36 5.32
N ILE A 26 14.56 12.20 5.77
CA ILE A 26 15.84 11.78 6.32
C ILE A 26 15.83 11.88 7.85
N ALA A 27 15.95 10.75 8.53
CA ALA A 27 16.12 10.64 9.98
C ALA A 27 17.56 10.92 10.43
N GLY A 28 17.70 11.48 11.63
CA GLY A 28 18.98 11.68 12.31
C GLY A 28 19.65 13.01 11.97
N LEU A 29 18.87 14.00 11.52
CA LEU A 29 19.36 15.36 11.33
C LEU A 29 19.58 16.07 12.69
N PRO A 30 20.40 17.14 12.74
CA PRO A 30 20.58 17.90 13.98
C PRO A 30 19.25 18.44 14.52
N TYR A 31 19.09 18.39 15.85
CA TYR A 31 17.90 18.83 16.58
C TYR A 31 16.63 18.00 16.35
N GLU A 32 16.73 16.85 15.69
CA GLU A 32 15.62 15.93 15.46
C GLU A 32 15.66 14.79 16.49
N ASP A 33 14.59 14.68 17.25
CA ASP A 33 14.28 13.54 18.13
C ASP A 33 13.18 12.68 17.51
N LEU A 34 12.82 11.58 18.18
CA LEU A 34 11.81 10.66 17.67
C LEU A 34 10.45 11.33 17.45
N GLU A 35 10.01 12.21 18.35
CA GLU A 35 8.69 12.85 18.27
C GLU A 35 8.62 13.87 17.12
N SER A 36 9.67 14.67 16.93
CA SER A 36 9.76 15.57 15.78
C SER A 36 9.88 14.83 14.45
N PHE A 37 10.54 13.66 14.42
CA PHE A 37 10.54 12.78 13.25
C PHE A 37 9.13 12.24 12.95
N LYS A 38 8.39 11.76 13.97
CA LYS A 38 7.01 11.28 13.80
C LYS A 38 6.10 12.36 13.20
N GLN A 39 6.25 13.60 13.63
CA GLN A 39 5.51 14.71 13.04
C GLN A 39 5.89 14.92 11.57
N SER A 40 7.19 14.90 11.25
CA SER A 40 7.66 15.03 9.87
C SER A 40 7.19 13.88 8.98
N PHE A 41 7.12 12.66 9.53
CA PHE A 41 6.54 11.50 8.86
C PHE A 41 5.07 11.73 8.55
N GLN A 42 4.28 12.16 9.53
CA GLN A 42 2.87 12.43 9.35
C GLN A 42 2.64 13.52 8.29
N ASP A 43 3.37 14.63 8.38
CA ASP A 43 3.30 15.74 7.43
C ASP A 43 3.54 15.26 5.98
N VAL A 44 4.59 14.48 5.76
CA VAL A 44 4.96 13.95 4.43
C VAL A 44 3.98 12.87 3.95
N TYR A 45 3.47 12.02 4.86
CA TYR A 45 2.51 10.97 4.53
C TYR A 45 1.17 11.57 4.04
N GLU A 46 0.73 12.66 4.66
CA GLU A 46 -0.55 13.32 4.35
C GLU A 46 -0.64 13.89 2.92
N VAL A 47 0.50 14.26 2.32
CA VAL A 47 0.54 14.72 0.92
C VAL A 47 0.49 13.58 -0.10
N ARG A 48 0.46 12.33 0.38
CA ARG A 48 0.24 11.09 -0.38
C ARG A 48 1.11 10.97 -1.64
N PRO A 49 2.45 11.00 -1.50
CA PRO A 49 3.33 10.74 -2.64
C PRO A 49 3.20 9.29 -3.12
N GLU A 50 3.50 9.00 -4.38
CA GLU A 50 3.52 7.62 -4.86
C GLU A 50 4.59 6.77 -4.13
N GLN A 51 5.70 7.41 -3.71
CA GLN A 51 6.70 6.81 -2.82
C GLN A 51 7.12 7.76 -1.70
N LEU A 52 7.19 7.20 -0.49
CA LEU A 52 7.74 7.82 0.70
C LEU A 52 8.99 7.05 1.11
N GLN A 53 10.17 7.63 0.91
CA GLN A 53 11.42 7.02 1.33
C GLN A 53 11.87 7.57 2.66
N LEU A 54 11.93 6.68 3.64
CA LEU A 54 12.60 6.96 4.89
C LEU A 54 14.08 6.64 4.68
N GLY A 55 14.91 7.66 4.80
CA GLY A 55 16.36 7.56 4.73
C GLY A 55 16.98 7.87 6.07
N PHE A 56 18.23 7.46 6.27
CA PHE A 56 19.00 7.79 7.47
C PHE A 56 20.19 8.65 7.06
N LEU A 57 20.52 9.64 7.89
CA LEU A 57 21.62 10.56 7.64
C LEU A 57 22.92 9.78 7.37
N LYS A 58 23.59 10.12 6.25
CA LYS A 58 24.90 9.61 5.88
C LYS A 58 25.95 10.69 6.11
N VAL A 59 26.93 10.43 6.96
CA VAL A 59 28.00 11.38 7.28
C VAL A 59 29.14 11.23 6.25
N LEU A 60 29.05 11.98 5.15
CA LEU A 60 30.00 11.90 4.05
C LEU A 60 31.30 12.67 4.37
N LYS A 61 32.44 12.10 3.97
CA LYS A 61 33.76 12.73 4.13
C LYS A 61 33.82 14.11 3.44
N GLY A 62 34.34 15.11 4.14
CA GLY A 62 34.43 16.50 3.71
C GLY A 62 33.13 17.32 3.86
N SER A 63 32.00 16.68 4.20
CA SER A 63 30.72 17.36 4.35
C SER A 63 30.66 18.25 5.59
N TYR A 64 29.69 19.16 5.64
CA TYR A 64 29.42 19.95 6.84
C TYR A 64 29.10 19.05 8.04
N MET A 65 28.36 17.97 7.82
CA MET A 65 28.00 17.01 8.87
C MET A 65 29.21 16.35 9.49
N GLU A 66 30.21 15.94 8.70
CA GLU A 66 31.45 15.36 9.25
C GLU A 66 32.21 16.39 10.12
N LYS A 67 32.30 17.64 9.66
CA LYS A 67 32.96 18.72 10.42
C LYS A 67 32.29 19.00 11.76
N GLN A 68 30.97 18.74 11.87
CA GLN A 68 30.19 18.94 13.09
C GLN A 68 29.99 17.68 13.92
N LYS A 69 30.63 16.54 13.55
CA LYS A 69 30.37 15.24 14.20
C LYS A 69 30.48 15.28 15.73
N GLU A 70 31.46 15.97 16.28
CA GLU A 70 31.67 16.08 17.73
C GLU A 70 30.60 16.98 18.37
N ASN A 71 30.29 18.12 17.74
CA ASN A 71 29.31 19.08 18.25
C ASN A 71 27.87 18.53 18.27
N TYR A 72 27.54 17.71 17.28
CA TYR A 72 26.21 17.08 17.13
C TYR A 72 26.14 15.67 17.72
N GLY A 73 27.24 15.16 18.28
CA GLY A 73 27.31 13.81 18.83
C GLY A 73 27.00 12.73 17.79
N LEU A 74 27.42 12.93 16.53
CA LEU A 74 27.16 11.98 15.45
C LEU A 74 28.04 10.75 15.61
N VAL A 75 27.42 9.62 15.86
CA VAL A 75 28.07 8.31 15.78
C VAL A 75 27.50 7.57 14.59
N TYR A 76 28.36 7.15 13.67
CA TYR A 76 27.97 6.62 12.37
C TYR A 76 28.93 5.49 11.95
N LYS A 77 28.51 4.68 10.98
CA LYS A 77 29.32 3.57 10.47
C LYS A 77 30.62 4.08 9.84
N ASP A 78 31.71 3.37 10.08
CA ASP A 78 33.05 3.66 9.52
C ASP A 78 33.20 3.21 8.05
N THR A 79 32.24 2.45 7.56
CA THR A 79 32.16 1.91 6.21
C THR A 79 30.97 2.51 5.44
N PRO A 80 31.07 2.65 4.10
CA PRO A 80 29.95 3.05 3.28
C PRO A 80 28.69 2.21 3.57
N PRO A 81 27.49 2.82 3.67
CA PRO A 81 27.17 4.19 3.27
C PRO A 81 27.36 5.27 4.36
N TYR A 82 28.14 5.00 5.43
CA TYR A 82 28.42 5.96 6.53
C TYR A 82 27.16 6.46 7.26
N GLU A 83 26.18 5.58 7.38
CA GLU A 83 24.90 5.87 8.01
C GLU A 83 25.04 6.12 9.51
N VAL A 84 24.30 7.08 10.02
CA VAL A 84 24.22 7.41 11.44
C VAL A 84 23.66 6.24 12.24
N LEU A 85 24.32 5.93 13.35
CA LEU A 85 23.84 4.98 14.36
C LEU A 85 22.99 5.74 15.39
N TYR A 86 23.47 6.88 15.87
CA TYR A 86 22.72 7.76 16.77
C TYR A 86 23.29 9.18 16.75
N THR A 87 22.50 10.13 17.25
CA THR A 87 22.90 11.52 17.45
C THR A 87 22.71 11.94 18.90
N LYS A 88 23.04 13.20 19.22
CA LYS A 88 22.71 13.81 20.51
C LYS A 88 21.21 13.83 20.84
N TRP A 89 20.34 13.81 19.82
CA TRP A 89 18.88 13.95 19.97
C TRP A 89 18.12 12.66 19.67
N LEU A 90 18.70 11.76 18.89
CA LEU A 90 18.09 10.51 18.45
C LEU A 90 18.94 9.33 18.92
N PRO A 91 18.60 8.70 20.07
CA PRO A 91 19.26 7.52 20.59
C PRO A 91 19.24 6.32 19.62
N TYR A 92 20.16 5.37 19.83
CA TYR A 92 20.27 4.20 18.98
C TYR A 92 19.00 3.34 18.94
N GLU A 93 18.32 3.20 20.09
CA GLU A 93 17.05 2.46 20.20
C GLU A 93 15.94 3.09 19.35
N ASP A 94 15.84 4.41 19.31
CA ASP A 94 14.88 5.12 18.46
C ASP A 94 15.23 4.95 16.97
N VAL A 95 16.52 5.00 16.61
CA VAL A 95 16.95 4.70 15.23
C VAL A 95 16.53 3.29 14.82
N LEU A 96 16.60 2.30 15.71
CA LEU A 96 16.12 0.95 15.42
C LEU A 96 14.59 0.90 15.20
N VAL A 97 13.80 1.66 15.96
CA VAL A 97 12.35 1.79 15.73
C VAL A 97 12.09 2.37 14.34
N LEU A 98 12.76 3.47 13.98
CA LEU A 98 12.59 4.11 12.67
C LEU A 98 12.95 3.18 11.51
N LYS A 99 13.96 2.33 11.66
CA LYS A 99 14.34 1.34 10.64
C LYS A 99 13.26 0.29 10.40
N LYS A 100 12.63 -0.17 11.48
CA LYS A 100 11.54 -1.14 11.40
C LYS A 100 10.31 -0.52 10.74
N VAL A 101 10.01 0.74 11.06
CA VAL A 101 8.96 1.52 10.37
C VAL A 101 9.27 1.70 8.89
N GLU A 102 10.51 2.06 8.54
CA GLU A 102 10.96 2.18 7.15
C GLU A 102 10.73 0.90 6.34
N GLU A 103 11.07 -0.26 6.90
CA GLU A 103 10.81 -1.54 6.25
C GLU A 103 9.32 -1.80 6.01
N MET A 104 8.45 -1.46 6.97
CA MET A 104 7.01 -1.64 6.80
C MET A 104 6.42 -0.67 5.76
N VAL A 105 6.90 0.57 5.72
CA VAL A 105 6.52 1.53 4.68
C VAL A 105 6.95 1.02 3.30
N GLU A 106 8.17 0.51 3.19
CA GLU A 106 8.67 -0.04 1.92
C GLU A 106 7.82 -1.23 1.44
N VAL A 107 7.50 -2.16 2.34
CA VAL A 107 6.74 -3.37 2.02
C VAL A 107 5.28 -3.05 1.67
N TYR A 108 4.62 -2.19 2.44
CA TYR A 108 3.17 -2.01 2.36
C TYR A 108 2.74 -0.75 1.60
N TYR A 109 3.42 0.38 1.80
CA TYR A 109 3.10 1.64 1.13
C TYR A 109 3.73 1.73 -0.25
N ASN A 110 5.07 1.71 -0.32
CA ASN A 110 5.84 1.95 -1.55
C ASN A 110 5.65 0.85 -2.60
N SER A 111 5.19 -0.32 -2.19
CA SER A 111 4.88 -1.42 -3.11
C SER A 111 3.60 -1.19 -3.93
N SER A 112 2.74 -0.26 -3.49
CA SER A 112 1.41 0.05 -4.02
C SER A 112 0.45 -1.15 -4.11
N GLN A 113 0.80 -2.28 -3.47
CA GLN A 113 0.06 -3.54 -3.55
C GLN A 113 -1.14 -3.58 -2.61
N PHE A 114 -1.25 -2.68 -1.65
CA PHE A 114 -2.25 -2.71 -0.58
C PHE A 114 -3.04 -1.41 -0.47
N SER A 115 -3.13 -0.66 -1.57
CA SER A 115 -3.60 0.74 -1.55
C SER A 115 -5.01 0.88 -0.97
N ASN A 116 -5.93 -0.04 -1.29
CA ASN A 116 -7.31 0.03 -0.82
C ASN A 116 -7.43 -0.48 0.62
N THR A 117 -6.70 -1.54 0.95
CA THR A 117 -6.62 -2.07 2.32
C THR A 117 -6.05 -1.03 3.28
N LEU A 118 -4.95 -0.37 2.91
CA LEU A 118 -4.32 0.70 3.71
C LEU A 118 -5.26 1.90 3.91
N ARG A 119 -6.04 2.29 2.90
CA ARG A 119 -7.01 3.39 3.03
C ARG A 119 -8.05 3.18 4.13
N LEU A 120 -8.42 1.92 4.40
CA LEU A 120 -9.27 1.58 5.54
C LEU A 120 -8.45 1.45 6.82
N LEU A 121 -7.33 0.72 6.75
CA LEU A 121 -6.45 0.42 7.88
C LEU A 121 -5.90 1.67 8.57
N GLU A 122 -5.58 2.72 7.82
CA GLU A 122 -5.17 4.03 8.33
C GLU A 122 -6.18 4.61 9.34
N LYS A 123 -7.47 4.29 9.22
CA LYS A 123 -8.52 4.79 10.12
C LYS A 123 -8.58 4.07 11.46
N GLU A 124 -7.90 2.93 11.59
CA GLU A 124 -7.78 2.18 12.85
C GLU A 124 -6.70 2.78 13.77
N PHE A 125 -5.94 3.77 13.29
CA PHE A 125 -4.81 4.38 14.01
C PHE A 125 -4.92 5.91 14.05
N ASP A 126 -4.42 6.50 15.14
CA ASP A 126 -4.39 7.96 15.30
C ASP A 126 -3.43 8.65 14.32
N THR A 127 -2.36 7.95 13.91
CA THR A 127 -1.34 8.46 12.97
C THR A 127 -0.85 7.35 12.06
N ALA A 128 -0.35 7.72 10.89
CA ALA A 128 0.26 6.76 9.97
C ALA A 128 1.52 6.12 10.59
N PHE A 129 2.30 6.87 11.37
CA PHE A 129 3.45 6.31 12.08
C PHE A 129 3.03 5.19 13.05
N ALA A 130 1.94 5.39 13.80
CA ALA A 130 1.44 4.38 14.74
C ALA A 130 1.04 3.08 14.02
N LEU A 131 0.44 3.17 12.82
CA LEU A 131 0.15 2.01 11.98
C LEU A 131 1.43 1.22 11.67
N TYR A 132 2.44 1.88 11.10
CA TYR A 132 3.66 1.18 10.67
C TYR A 132 4.51 0.70 11.84
N ASP A 133 4.58 1.43 12.96
CA ASP A 133 5.27 0.97 14.18
C ASP A 133 4.59 -0.27 14.78
N THR A 134 3.26 -0.29 14.84
CA THR A 134 2.51 -1.45 15.35
C THR A 134 2.67 -2.67 14.44
N LEU A 135 2.64 -2.45 13.12
CA LEU A 135 2.89 -3.50 12.14
C LEU A 135 4.32 -4.05 12.23
N ALA A 136 5.31 -3.19 12.48
CA ALA A 136 6.68 -3.63 12.60
C ALA A 136 6.92 -4.45 13.88
N ARG A 137 6.29 -4.09 15.00
CA ARG A 137 6.29 -4.90 16.23
C ARG A 137 5.64 -6.27 16.01
N PHE A 138 4.51 -6.31 15.29
CA PHE A 138 3.86 -7.56 14.92
C PHE A 138 4.80 -8.47 14.10
N TYR A 139 5.55 -7.88 13.16
CA TYR A 139 6.56 -8.62 12.40
C TYR A 139 7.63 -9.25 13.29
N GLU A 140 8.18 -8.51 14.25
CA GLU A 140 9.19 -9.02 15.18
C GLU A 140 8.64 -10.12 16.11
N GLU A 141 7.45 -9.92 16.67
CA GLU A 141 6.79 -10.88 17.56
C GLU A 141 6.53 -12.22 16.86
N LYS A 142 6.15 -12.17 15.58
CA LYS A 142 5.92 -13.36 14.74
C LYS A 142 7.19 -13.91 14.11
N GLY A 143 8.29 -13.16 14.16
CA GLY A 143 9.57 -13.51 13.52
C GLY A 143 9.55 -13.40 11.99
N TYR A 144 8.63 -12.61 11.43
CA TYR A 144 8.52 -12.39 9.99
C TYR A 144 9.65 -11.51 9.43
N ASP A 145 10.26 -10.67 10.26
CA ASP A 145 11.45 -9.86 9.95
C ASP A 145 12.69 -10.70 9.57
N LYS A 146 12.69 -12.00 9.90
CA LYS A 146 13.86 -12.88 9.74
C LYS A 146 13.93 -13.58 8.38
N VAL A 147 12.88 -13.48 7.56
CA VAL A 147 12.78 -14.20 6.29
C VAL A 147 12.15 -13.33 5.20
N SER A 148 12.54 -13.58 3.95
CA SER A 148 11.89 -12.93 2.80
C SER A 148 10.52 -13.56 2.52
N HIS A 149 9.52 -12.72 2.29
CA HIS A 149 8.15 -13.15 2.02
C HIS A 149 7.79 -13.03 0.55
N SER A 150 7.06 -14.02 0.05
CA SER A 150 6.39 -13.90 -1.24
C SER A 150 5.29 -12.83 -1.18
N ARG A 151 4.80 -12.39 -2.34
CA ARG A 151 3.64 -11.49 -2.42
C ARG A 151 2.45 -12.06 -1.66
N ILE A 152 2.06 -13.30 -1.96
CA ILE A 152 0.92 -13.96 -1.31
C ILE A 152 1.10 -14.02 0.20
N ALA A 153 2.30 -14.37 0.67
CA ALA A 153 2.61 -14.39 2.09
C ALA A 153 2.43 -13.01 2.74
N ARG A 154 2.78 -11.91 2.06
CA ARG A 154 2.53 -10.55 2.59
C ARG A 154 1.04 -10.21 2.71
N PHE A 155 0.19 -10.69 1.80
CA PHE A 155 -1.26 -10.55 1.94
C PHE A 155 -1.78 -11.36 3.14
N GLU A 156 -1.28 -12.57 3.35
CA GLU A 156 -1.65 -13.42 4.49
C GLU A 156 -1.17 -12.81 5.82
N ILE A 157 0.05 -12.29 5.86
CA ILE A 157 0.60 -11.61 7.04
C ILE A 157 -0.19 -10.35 7.38
N LEU A 158 -0.54 -9.52 6.38
CA LEU A 158 -1.35 -8.33 6.61
C LEU A 158 -2.75 -8.69 7.11
N TYR A 159 -3.34 -9.76 6.56
CA TYR A 159 -4.61 -10.27 7.07
C TYR A 159 -4.50 -10.72 8.53
N GLU A 160 -3.46 -11.49 8.88
CA GLU A 160 -3.21 -11.91 10.26
C GLU A 160 -3.02 -10.71 11.21
N PHE A 161 -2.30 -9.68 10.77
CA PHE A 161 -2.15 -8.44 11.51
C PHE A 161 -3.49 -7.76 11.76
N ILE A 162 -4.32 -7.60 10.71
CA ILE A 162 -5.65 -7.00 10.80
C ILE A 162 -6.50 -7.73 11.84
N GLN A 163 -6.46 -9.07 11.86
CA GLN A 163 -7.18 -9.88 12.85
C GLN A 163 -6.81 -9.58 14.31
N THR A 164 -5.64 -8.99 14.57
CA THR A 164 -5.22 -8.61 15.93
C THR A 164 -5.72 -7.24 16.38
N ILE A 165 -6.19 -6.39 15.47
CA ILE A 165 -6.50 -4.98 15.76
C ILE A 165 -7.96 -4.59 15.49
N THR A 166 -8.71 -5.37 14.69
CA THR A 166 -10.12 -5.09 14.40
C THR A 166 -11.05 -6.19 14.94
N ALA A 167 -12.32 -5.81 15.15
CA ALA A 167 -13.40 -6.73 15.47
C ALA A 167 -13.73 -7.68 14.30
N GLU A 168 -14.27 -8.86 14.61
CA GLU A 168 -14.50 -9.95 13.66
C GLU A 168 -15.47 -9.57 12.54
N GLU A 169 -16.49 -8.75 12.85
CA GLU A 169 -17.47 -8.25 11.88
C GLU A 169 -16.83 -7.43 10.76
N ASN A 170 -15.77 -6.67 11.04
CA ASN A 170 -15.07 -5.84 10.05
C ASN A 170 -14.15 -6.68 9.14
N LEU A 171 -13.80 -7.91 9.55
CA LEU A 171 -12.90 -8.77 8.77
C LEU A 171 -13.47 -9.15 7.41
N VAL A 172 -14.80 -9.12 7.25
CA VAL A 172 -15.46 -9.37 5.97
C VAL A 172 -14.99 -8.35 4.93
N LEU A 173 -15.07 -7.05 5.25
CA LEU A 173 -14.62 -5.99 4.36
C LEU A 173 -13.10 -6.06 4.10
N TYR A 174 -12.29 -6.33 5.13
CA TYR A 174 -10.85 -6.45 4.93
C TYR A 174 -10.45 -7.60 4.01
N LYS A 175 -11.14 -8.76 4.07
CA LYS A 175 -10.92 -9.86 3.12
C LYS A 175 -11.23 -9.44 1.69
N GLU A 176 -12.31 -8.69 1.49
CA GLU A 176 -12.68 -8.16 0.18
C GLU A 176 -11.66 -7.16 -0.34
N LEU A 177 -11.18 -6.23 0.50
CA LEU A 177 -10.16 -5.26 0.13
C LEU A 177 -8.83 -5.92 -0.22
N LEU A 178 -8.38 -6.90 0.57
CA LEU A 178 -7.17 -7.67 0.27
C LEU A 178 -7.32 -8.47 -1.03
N THR A 179 -8.49 -9.04 -1.27
CA THR A 179 -8.79 -9.77 -2.51
C THR A 179 -8.80 -8.81 -3.71
N TYR A 180 -9.39 -7.63 -3.55
CA TYR A 180 -9.41 -6.57 -4.56
C TYR A 180 -7.99 -6.09 -4.90
N ASP A 181 -7.20 -5.73 -3.89
CA ASP A 181 -5.80 -5.32 -4.01
C ASP A 181 -4.94 -6.40 -4.67
N LEU A 182 -5.18 -7.67 -4.35
CA LEU A 182 -4.50 -8.80 -4.98
C LEU A 182 -4.78 -8.86 -6.49
N TYR A 183 -6.05 -8.78 -6.88
CA TYR A 183 -6.43 -8.86 -8.29
C TYR A 183 -6.14 -7.58 -9.09
N LEU A 184 -6.02 -6.42 -8.44
CA LEU A 184 -5.42 -5.24 -9.07
C LEU A 184 -3.98 -5.54 -9.50
N ARG A 185 -3.23 -6.33 -8.74
CA ARG A 185 -1.85 -6.65 -9.08
C ARG A 185 -1.73 -7.79 -10.07
N GLU A 186 -2.37 -8.91 -9.81
CA GLU A 186 -2.08 -10.18 -10.49
C GLU A 186 -3.32 -11.04 -10.72
N ASN A 187 -3.37 -11.71 -11.88
CA ASN A 187 -4.34 -12.76 -12.17
C ASN A 187 -3.90 -14.07 -11.49
N VAL A 188 -4.07 -14.16 -10.17
CA VAL A 188 -3.60 -15.31 -9.40
C VAL A 188 -4.36 -16.58 -9.74
N LYS A 189 -3.63 -17.69 -9.97
CA LYS A 189 -4.26 -18.99 -10.22
C LYS A 189 -4.70 -19.70 -8.93
N LYS A 190 -3.94 -19.47 -7.85
CA LYS A 190 -4.23 -19.97 -6.52
C LYS A 190 -4.40 -18.76 -5.61
N ARG A 191 -5.64 -18.56 -5.14
CA ARG A 191 -5.99 -17.49 -4.20
C ARG A 191 -5.59 -17.87 -2.77
N PRO A 192 -5.31 -16.88 -1.90
CA PRO A 192 -5.10 -17.10 -0.47
C PRO A 192 -6.35 -17.67 0.20
N ASP A 193 -6.18 -18.39 1.32
CA ASP A 193 -7.29 -19.03 2.03
C ASP A 193 -8.31 -18.00 2.55
N PHE A 194 -7.86 -16.82 2.97
CA PHE A 194 -8.75 -15.75 3.45
C PHE A 194 -9.74 -15.27 2.40
N ALA A 195 -9.40 -15.38 1.10
CA ALA A 195 -10.27 -14.95 0.03
C ALA A 195 -11.51 -15.86 -0.05
N GLY A 196 -11.44 -17.14 0.35
CA GLY A 196 -12.55 -18.09 0.30
C GLY A 196 -12.71 -18.78 -1.07
N ASP A 197 -13.94 -19.12 -1.47
CA ASP A 197 -14.27 -19.66 -2.80
C ASP A 197 -14.77 -18.57 -3.79
N TYR A 198 -14.67 -18.83 -5.09
CA TYR A 198 -15.22 -17.90 -6.10
C TYR A 198 -16.73 -17.76 -5.93
N THR A 199 -17.18 -16.51 -5.87
CA THR A 199 -18.58 -16.15 -5.64
C THR A 199 -19.43 -16.25 -6.91
N LEU A 200 -18.85 -16.00 -8.08
CA LEU A 200 -19.54 -16.07 -9.38
C LEU A 200 -19.61 -17.51 -9.90
N GLN A 201 -20.83 -18.00 -10.12
CA GLN A 201 -21.06 -19.34 -10.67
C GLN A 201 -20.91 -19.39 -12.19
N LYS A 202 -20.78 -20.61 -12.75
CA LYS A 202 -20.61 -20.81 -14.20
C LYS A 202 -21.73 -20.21 -15.04
N ASP A 203 -22.97 -20.31 -14.58
CA ASP A 203 -24.13 -19.80 -15.32
C ASP A 203 -24.18 -18.27 -15.27
N GLU A 204 -23.81 -17.65 -14.14
CA GLU A 204 -23.67 -16.19 -14.03
C GLU A 204 -22.55 -15.67 -14.93
N LEU A 205 -21.39 -16.33 -14.94
CA LEU A 205 -20.28 -15.98 -15.83
C LEU A 205 -20.67 -16.10 -17.31
N ARG A 206 -21.50 -17.09 -17.65
CA ARG A 206 -22.04 -17.24 -19.02
C ARG A 206 -22.99 -16.10 -19.36
N TYR A 207 -23.92 -15.77 -18.46
CA TYR A 207 -24.83 -14.65 -18.63
C TYR A 207 -24.08 -13.33 -18.81
N ILE A 208 -23.15 -13.00 -17.91
CA ILE A 208 -22.32 -11.78 -18.00
C ILE A 208 -21.62 -11.73 -19.36
N ASN A 209 -21.07 -12.84 -19.83
CA ASN A 209 -20.38 -12.87 -21.11
C ASN A 209 -21.31 -12.61 -22.31
N GLU A 210 -22.44 -13.33 -22.39
CA GLU A 210 -23.36 -13.29 -23.54
C GLU A 210 -24.21 -12.01 -23.57
N GLU A 211 -24.65 -11.54 -22.40
CA GLU A 211 -25.63 -10.46 -22.28
C GLU A 211 -25.03 -9.10 -21.91
N ILE A 212 -23.81 -9.07 -21.36
CA ILE A 212 -23.15 -7.82 -20.96
C ILE A 212 -21.89 -7.59 -21.78
N LEU A 213 -20.87 -8.44 -21.64
CA LEU A 213 -19.56 -8.20 -22.25
C LEU A 213 -19.67 -8.11 -23.77
N LEU A 214 -20.23 -9.12 -24.45
CA LEU A 214 -20.33 -9.14 -25.91
C LEU A 214 -21.25 -8.05 -26.50
N LYS A 215 -22.07 -7.39 -25.68
CA LYS A 215 -23.02 -6.35 -26.10
C LYS A 215 -22.57 -4.92 -25.76
N ASP A 216 -21.61 -4.75 -24.85
CA ASP A 216 -20.98 -3.44 -24.56
C ASP A 216 -19.71 -3.29 -25.42
N GLU A 217 -19.68 -2.30 -26.31
CA GLU A 217 -18.55 -2.04 -27.21
C GLU A 217 -17.21 -1.91 -26.46
N ARG A 218 -17.22 -1.38 -25.23
CA ARG A 218 -16.02 -1.19 -24.42
C ARG A 218 -15.51 -2.50 -23.81
N LEU A 219 -16.40 -3.48 -23.62
CA LEU A 219 -16.10 -4.74 -22.91
C LEU A 219 -16.12 -5.97 -23.83
N ALA A 220 -16.62 -5.83 -25.06
CA ALA A 220 -16.79 -6.91 -26.02
C ALA A 220 -15.52 -7.72 -26.26
N TYR A 221 -14.36 -7.07 -26.19
CA TYR A 221 -13.05 -7.70 -26.25
C TYR A 221 -12.90 -8.85 -25.23
N PHE A 222 -13.26 -8.65 -23.96
CA PHE A 222 -13.14 -9.66 -22.90
C PHE A 222 -14.10 -10.84 -23.08
N GLY A 223 -15.24 -10.61 -23.75
CA GLY A 223 -16.24 -11.63 -24.05
C GLY A 223 -15.84 -12.61 -25.17
N GLN A 224 -14.78 -12.29 -25.92
CA GLN A 224 -14.31 -13.12 -27.04
C GLN A 224 -13.57 -14.39 -26.58
N LYS A 225 -13.59 -15.41 -27.43
CA LYS A 225 -12.90 -16.68 -27.19
C LYS A 225 -11.41 -16.42 -26.95
N ASN A 226 -10.86 -17.05 -25.90
CA ASN A 226 -9.47 -16.93 -25.46
C ASN A 226 -9.05 -15.59 -24.82
N MET A 227 -9.91 -14.57 -24.77
CA MET A 227 -9.56 -13.27 -24.17
C MET A 227 -9.68 -13.28 -22.64
N ARG A 228 -10.49 -14.19 -22.08
CA ARG A 228 -10.67 -14.38 -20.63
C ARG A 228 -9.38 -14.61 -19.83
N LYS A 229 -8.28 -15.05 -20.45
CA LYS A 229 -6.99 -15.20 -19.76
C LYS A 229 -6.31 -13.87 -19.42
N PHE A 230 -6.77 -12.79 -20.04
CA PHE A 230 -6.26 -11.43 -19.85
C PHE A 230 -7.13 -10.59 -18.91
N SER A 231 -8.18 -11.19 -18.34
CA SER A 231 -9.05 -10.54 -17.38
C SER A 231 -9.38 -11.46 -16.21
N HIS A 232 -9.83 -10.87 -15.11
CA HIS A 232 -10.46 -11.57 -14.00
C HIS A 232 -11.80 -10.91 -13.69
N MET A 233 -12.78 -11.66 -13.19
CA MET A 233 -14.01 -11.08 -12.65
C MET A 233 -14.22 -11.58 -11.24
N GLU A 234 -14.45 -10.66 -10.31
CA GLU A 234 -14.75 -10.96 -8.92
C GLU A 234 -16.00 -10.20 -8.49
N GLN A 235 -16.83 -10.84 -7.66
CA GLN A 235 -17.96 -10.18 -7.02
C GLN A 235 -17.60 -9.90 -5.56
N PHE A 236 -17.90 -8.68 -5.13
CA PHE A 236 -17.76 -8.20 -3.77
C PHE A 236 -19.13 -7.78 -3.24
N ASP A 237 -19.35 -7.94 -1.94
CA ASP A 237 -20.53 -7.47 -1.24
C ASP A 237 -20.39 -6.00 -0.77
N HIS A 238 -19.18 -5.42 -0.88
CA HIS A 238 -18.92 -4.00 -0.66
C HIS A 238 -18.43 -3.28 -1.92
N ALA A 239 -18.61 -1.96 -1.96
CA ALA A 239 -18.04 -1.07 -2.97
C ALA A 239 -16.53 -0.84 -2.71
N VAL A 240 -15.73 -1.91 -2.86
CA VAL A 240 -14.28 -1.96 -2.56
C VAL A 240 -13.44 -0.96 -3.36
N ASN A 241 -13.92 -0.55 -4.53
CA ASN A 241 -13.27 0.42 -5.42
C ASN A 241 -13.76 1.88 -5.20
N GLU A 242 -14.68 2.11 -4.25
CA GLU A 242 -15.32 3.42 -4.04
C GLU A 242 -15.32 3.85 -2.57
N ASP A 243 -16.43 3.67 -1.84
CA ASP A 243 -16.64 4.19 -0.49
C ASP A 243 -16.77 3.10 0.59
N PHE A 244 -16.56 1.83 0.21
CA PHE A 244 -16.59 0.65 1.08
C PHE A 244 -17.96 0.31 1.69
N LYS A 245 -19.06 0.95 1.24
CA LYS A 245 -20.40 0.57 1.72
C LYS A 245 -20.82 -0.79 1.21
N GLU A 246 -21.66 -1.47 1.99
CA GLU A 246 -22.35 -2.69 1.57
C GLU A 246 -23.18 -2.42 0.31
N THR A 247 -22.66 -2.88 -0.81
CA THR A 247 -23.26 -2.78 -2.13
C THR A 247 -22.60 -3.83 -2.98
N LYS A 248 -23.42 -4.74 -3.49
CA LYS A 248 -22.93 -5.83 -4.33
C LYS A 248 -22.37 -5.26 -5.64
N THR A 249 -21.08 -5.49 -5.88
CA THR A 249 -20.38 -5.07 -7.08
C THR A 249 -19.76 -6.26 -7.78
N ILE A 250 -19.72 -6.23 -9.12
CA ILE A 250 -18.95 -7.17 -9.93
C ILE A 250 -17.92 -6.35 -10.68
N LEU A 251 -16.64 -6.69 -10.51
CA LEU A 251 -15.53 -5.95 -11.07
C LEU A 251 -14.78 -6.83 -12.06
N LEU A 252 -14.57 -6.31 -13.27
CA LEU A 252 -13.70 -6.90 -14.28
C LEU A 252 -12.34 -6.22 -14.23
N PHE A 253 -11.29 -6.98 -13.97
CA PHE A 253 -9.90 -6.55 -13.97
C PHE A 253 -9.30 -6.80 -15.35
N ASP A 254 -8.75 -5.77 -15.99
CA ASP A 254 -8.07 -5.82 -17.27
C ASP A 254 -6.55 -5.77 -17.05
N TYR A 255 -5.88 -6.87 -17.38
CA TYR A 255 -4.43 -6.99 -17.19
C TYR A 255 -3.60 -6.50 -18.37
N GLN A 256 -4.25 -6.13 -19.49
CA GLN A 256 -3.57 -5.58 -20.67
C GLN A 256 -3.46 -4.05 -20.60
N ASN A 257 -4.39 -3.40 -19.93
CA ASN A 257 -4.33 -1.97 -19.64
C ASN A 257 -4.06 -1.78 -18.16
N ARG A 258 -2.86 -1.31 -17.82
CA ARG A 258 -2.46 -1.04 -16.44
C ARG A 258 -2.21 0.43 -16.23
N ASP A 259 -2.48 0.88 -15.02
CA ASP A 259 -2.11 2.21 -14.57
C ASP A 259 -0.59 2.38 -14.66
N PRO A 260 -0.06 3.42 -15.35
CA PRO A 260 1.37 3.56 -15.58
C PRO A 260 2.16 3.95 -14.32
N LEU A 261 1.50 4.44 -13.26
CA LEU A 261 2.15 4.86 -12.01
C LEU A 261 2.23 3.72 -11.00
N THR A 262 1.12 3.01 -10.81
CA THR A 262 0.95 1.96 -9.79
C THR A 262 1.07 0.54 -10.35
N ASN A 263 0.98 0.41 -11.68
CA ASN A 263 0.92 -0.85 -12.41
C ASN A 263 -0.26 -1.75 -11.98
N GLN A 264 -1.32 -1.15 -11.44
CA GLN A 264 -2.59 -1.81 -11.14
C GLN A 264 -3.39 -2.06 -12.43
N ALA A 265 -4.16 -3.15 -12.46
CA ALA A 265 -5.07 -3.47 -13.54
C ALA A 265 -6.17 -2.40 -13.65
N THR A 266 -6.56 -2.07 -14.88
CA THR A 266 -7.75 -1.23 -15.09
C THR A 266 -8.98 -2.01 -14.64
N VAL A 267 -9.92 -1.37 -13.95
CA VAL A 267 -11.12 -2.02 -13.42
C VAL A 267 -12.38 -1.45 -14.06
N TYR A 268 -13.26 -2.33 -14.51
CA TYR A 268 -14.56 -2.00 -15.07
C TYR A 268 -15.67 -2.57 -14.19
N PRO A 269 -16.62 -1.74 -13.69
CA PRO A 269 -17.79 -2.25 -13.01
C PRO A 269 -18.76 -2.91 -14.00
N ILE A 270 -19.27 -4.07 -13.63
CA ILE A 270 -20.23 -4.85 -14.41
C ILE A 270 -21.61 -4.72 -13.76
N THR A 271 -22.52 -4.04 -14.42
CA THR A 271 -23.90 -3.90 -13.96
C THR A 271 -24.75 -5.05 -14.48
N MET A 272 -25.18 -5.94 -13.59
CA MET A 272 -26.20 -6.93 -13.92
C MET A 272 -27.53 -6.21 -14.17
N ASN A 273 -28.06 -6.30 -15.39
CA ASN A 273 -29.44 -5.92 -15.63
C ASN A 273 -30.31 -6.95 -14.90
N LEU A 274 -30.97 -6.55 -13.80
CA LEU A 274 -32.00 -7.37 -13.18
C LEU A 274 -33.03 -7.69 -14.27
N ILE A 275 -33.06 -8.95 -14.71
CA ILE A 275 -34.18 -9.45 -15.48
C ILE A 275 -35.38 -9.26 -14.56
N LYS A 276 -36.23 -8.28 -14.87
CA LYS A 276 -37.57 -8.23 -14.31
C LYS A 276 -38.23 -9.53 -14.73
N ASN A 277 -38.26 -10.52 -13.84
CA ASN A 277 -39.09 -11.70 -14.01
C ASN A 277 -40.52 -11.19 -14.20
N GLN A 278 -41.02 -11.32 -15.44
CA GLN A 278 -42.44 -11.18 -15.76
C GLN A 278 -43.17 -12.43 -15.28
#